data_AF-A0A542DQ34-F1
#
_entry.id   AF-A0A542DQ34-F1
#
_cell.length_a   1.000
_cell.length_b   1.000
_cell.length_c   1.000
_cell.angle_alpha   90.00
_cell.angle_beta   90.00
_cell.angle_gamma   90.00
#
_symmetry.space_group_name_H-M   'P 1'
#
loop_
_entity.id
_entity.type
_entity.pdbx_description
1 polymer ?
#
loop_
_entity_poly.entity_id
_entity_poly.type
_entity_poly.pdbx_seq_one_letter_code
_entity_poly.pdbx_strand_id
1 'polypeptide(L)' 'MRSANGGLCTDTFVYVDEQCTFDMDIIETEVQVTIAGKYGGYCFLVLSKGAVRRLAPLLDRAVGGQSG' A
#
# COMPACT_ATOMS: atom_id res chain seq x y z
N MET A 1 25.57 -3.83 -2.43
CA MET A 1 24.62 -3.27 -1.44
C MET A 1 23.25 -3.87 -1.76
N ARG A 2 22.62 -4.55 -0.78
CA ARG A 2 21.47 -5.49 -0.79
C ARG A 2 20.93 -6.05 -2.13
N SER A 3 21.07 -7.37 -2.31
CA SER A 3 20.35 -8.20 -3.28
C SER A 3 18.83 -8.14 -3.04
N ALA A 4 18.07 -7.85 -4.10
CA ALA A 4 16.62 -7.62 -4.10
C ALA A 4 15.76 -8.89 -3.90
N ASN A 5 16.22 -9.86 -3.10
CA ASN A 5 15.50 -11.10 -2.82
C ASN A 5 14.83 -11.15 -1.43
N GLY A 6 14.85 -10.06 -0.66
CA GLY A 6 14.35 -10.02 0.72
C GLY A 6 13.18 -9.07 0.88
N GLY A 7 11.96 -9.54 0.62
CA GLY A 7 10.76 -8.80 1.03
C GLY A 7 10.71 -8.72 2.55
N LEU A 8 10.79 -7.51 3.12
CA LEU A 8 10.58 -7.31 4.56
C LEU A 8 9.09 -7.12 4.81
N CYS A 9 8.45 -8.18 5.31
CA CYS A 9 7.21 -8.04 6.07
C CYS A 9 7.63 -7.91 7.53
N THR A 10 7.51 -6.71 8.09
CA THR A 10 7.69 -6.51 9.54
C THR A 10 6.29 -6.51 10.15
N ASP A 11 6.16 -6.97 11.40
CA ASP A 11 4.89 -7.06 12.14
C ASP A 11 4.31 -5.67 12.49
N THR A 12 4.12 -4.83 11.48
CA THR A 12 3.62 -3.47 11.61
C THR A 12 2.19 -3.44 11.10
N PHE A 13 1.25 -3.27 12.02
CA PHE A 13 -0.15 -3.05 11.69
C PHE A 13 -0.43 -1.55 11.73
N VAL A 14 -0.96 -1.02 10.62
CA VAL A 14 -1.43 0.36 10.52
C VAL A 14 -2.93 0.30 10.29
N TYR A 15 -3.70 0.96 11.16
CA TYR A 15 -5.11 1.22 10.92
C TYR A 15 -5.25 2.54 10.17
N VAL A 16 -5.91 2.51 9.02
CA VAL A 16 -6.18 3.69 8.18
C VAL A 16 -7.69 3.91 8.18
N ASP A 17 -8.11 5.05 8.75
CA ASP A 17 -9.53 5.44 8.86
C ASP A 17 -10.04 6.11 7.57
N GLU A 18 -11.36 6.14 7.40
CA GLU A 18 -12.03 6.76 6.24
C GLU A 18 -11.75 8.27 6.10
N GLN A 19 -11.30 8.93 7.17
CA GLN A 19 -10.93 10.35 7.15
C GLN A 19 -9.49 10.62 6.69
N CYS A 20 -8.71 9.57 6.39
CA CYS A 20 -7.38 9.72 5.80
C CYS A 20 -7.46 10.10 4.33
N THR A 21 -6.45 10.81 3.84
CA THR A 21 -6.26 11.05 2.40
C THR A 21 -5.10 10.23 1.86
N PHE A 22 -5.16 9.94 0.57
CA PHE A 22 -4.18 9.11 -0.13
C PHE A 22 -3.60 9.89 -1.31
N ASP A 23 -2.29 9.86 -1.44
CA ASP A 23 -1.57 10.30 -2.64
C ASP A 23 -0.64 9.20 -3.11
N MET A 24 -0.38 9.12 -4.41
CA MET A 24 0.38 8.02 -4.99
C MET A 24 1.36 8.50 -6.04
N ASP A 25 2.63 8.15 -5.82
CA ASP A 25 3.73 8.39 -6.75
C ASP A 25 4.25 7.06 -7.31
N ILE A 26 4.60 7.06 -8.60
CA ILE A 26 5.20 5.92 -9.28
C ILE A 26 6.63 6.29 -9.67
N ILE A 27 7.60 5.62 -9.07
CA ILE A 27 9.02 5.87 -9.28
C ILE A 27 9.64 4.61 -9.87
N GLU A 28 9.95 4.64 -11.16
CA GLU A 28 10.55 3.52 -11.90
C GLU A 28 9.86 2.16 -11.68
N THR A 29 10.35 1.34 -10.75
CA THR A 29 9.84 -0.01 -10.43
C THR A 29 9.03 -0.07 -9.14
N GLU A 30 8.85 1.06 -8.46
CA GLU A 30 8.19 1.18 -7.17
C GLU A 30 6.98 2.11 -7.24
N VAL A 31 6.08 1.92 -6.29
CA VAL A 31 4.90 2.73 -6.05
C VAL A 31 4.95 3.13 -4.59
N GLN A 32 4.93 4.43 -4.32
CA GLN A 32 4.83 4.97 -2.99
C GLN A 32 3.42 5.51 -2.78
N VAL A 33 2.75 5.04 -1.73
CA VAL A 33 1.47 5.57 -1.27
C VAL A 33 1.72 6.38 -0.01
N THR A 34 1.40 7.67 -0.07
CA THR A 34 1.41 8.57 1.07
C THR A 34 0.02 8.58 1.68
N ILE A 35 -0.07 8.27 2.98
CA ILE A 35 -1.32 8.24 3.74
C ILE A 35 -1.26 9.35 4.78
N ALA A 36 -2.11 10.37 4.65
CA ALA A 36 -2.13 11.51 5.56
C ALA A 36 -3.34 11.45 6.50
N GLY A 37 -3.10 11.61 7.80
CA GLY A 37 -4.15 11.66 8.82
C GLY A 37 -4.83 13.04 8.89
N LYS A 38 -6.14 13.06 9.19
CA LYS A 38 -6.93 14.30 9.33
C LYS A 38 -6.35 15.29 10.35
N TYR A 39 -5.78 14.78 11.44
CA TYR A 39 -5.23 15.59 12.53
C TYR A 39 -3.70 15.73 12.46
N GLY A 40 -3.12 15.47 11.28
CA GLY A 40 -1.68 15.41 11.06
C GLY A 40 -1.11 14.00 11.18
N GLY A 41 0.18 13.86 10.85
CA GLY A 41 0.87 12.57 10.76
C GLY A 41 0.77 11.95 9.37
N TYR A 42 1.85 11.26 8.98
CA TYR A 42 1.97 10.62 7.68
C TYR A 42 2.53 9.22 7.83
N CYS A 43 2.00 8.29 7.03
CA CYS A 43 2.54 6.96 6.82
C CYS A 43 2.88 6.81 5.34
N PHE A 44 3.97 6.11 5.05
CA PHE A 44 4.41 5.82 3.69
C PHE A 44 4.42 4.32 3.47
N LEU A 45 3.69 3.85 2.46
CA LEU A 45 3.70 2.47 2.00
C LEU A 45 4.42 2.41 0.65
N VAL A 46 5.63 1.87 0.64
CA VAL A 46 6.40 1.66 -0.58
C VAL A 46 6.27 0.21 -1.03
N LEU A 47 5.83 0.00 -2.26
CA LEU A 47 5.57 -1.30 -2.86
C LEU A 47 6.32 -1.42 -4.17
N SER A 48 6.94 -2.57 -4.43
CA SER A 48 7.37 -2.87 -5.79
C SER A 48 6.15 -3.03 -6.71
N LYS A 49 6.27 -2.67 -8.00
CA LYS A 49 5.18 -2.82 -8.99
C LYS A 49 4.64 -4.25 -9.04
N GLY A 50 5.50 -5.26 -8.85
CA GLY A 50 5.09 -6.66 -8.79
C GLY A 50 4.25 -7.01 -7.55
N ALA A 51 4.47 -6.33 -6.42
CA ALA A 51 3.62 -6.46 -5.24
C ALA A 51 2.25 -5.81 -5.48
N VAL A 52 2.22 -4.60 -6.05
CA VAL A 52 0.97 -3.89 -6.40
C VAL A 52 0.08 -4.75 -7.30
N ARG A 53 0.64 -5.34 -8.37
CA ARG A 53 -0.10 -6.22 -9.29
C ARG A 53 -0.74 -7.43 -8.59
N ARG A 54 -0.15 -7.91 -7.50
CA ARG A 54 -0.68 -9.04 -6.71
C ARG A 54 -1.66 -8.59 -5.61
N LEU A 55 -1.49 -7.38 -5.06
CA LEU A 55 -2.33 -6.83 -4.01
C LEU A 55 -3.64 -6.24 -4.54
N ALA A 56 -3.61 -5.53 -5.67
CA ALA A 56 -4.79 -4.84 -6.20
C ALA A 56 -6.01 -5.77 -6.36
N PRO A 57 -5.89 -6.99 -6.93
CA PRO A 57 -7.05 -7.89 -7.03
C PRO A 57 -7.59 -8.36 -5.67
N LEU A 58 -6.77 -8.41 -4.61
CA LEU A 58 -7.23 -8.78 -3.27
C LEU A 58 -8.03 -7.64 -2.64
N LEU A 59 -7.57 -6.40 -2.82
CA LEU A 59 -8.28 -5.20 -2.35
C LEU A 59 -9.60 -5.01 -3.10
N ASP A 60 -9.60 -5.17 -4.42
CA ASP A 60 -10.82 -5.10 -5.25
C ASP A 60 -11.88 -6.10 -4.79
N ARG A 61 -11.46 -7.33 -4.48
CA ARG A 61 -12.35 -8.37 -3.93
C ARG A 61 -12.87 -8.03 -2.54
N ALA A 62 -12.07 -7.37 -1.71
CA ALA A 62 -12.47 -6.99 -0.36
C ALA A 62 -13.54 -5.89 -0.37
N VAL A 63 -13.51 -4.99 -1.36
CA VAL A 63 -14.49 -3.90 -1.50
C VAL A 63 -15.72 -4.29 -2.35
N GLY A 64 -15.61 -5.31 -3.20
CA GLY A 64 -16.67 -5.75 -4.13
C GLY A 64 -17.23 -7.15 -3.87
N GLY A 65 -17.71 -7.43 -2.65
CA GLY A 65 -18.22 -8.76 -2.28
C GLY A 65 -19.20 -9.39 -3.29
N GLN A 66 -18.83 -10.59 -3.77
CA GLN A 66 -19.66 -11.59 -4.46
C GLN A 66 -20.57 -11.11 -5.61
N SER A 67 -20.08 -11.15 -6.85
CA SER A 67 -20.96 -11.49 -7.98
C SER A 67 -21.02 -13.01 -8.09
N GLY A 68 -21.96 -13.62 -7.36
CA GLY A 68 -22.59 -14.87 -7.79
C GLY A 68 -23.49 -14.63 -8.98
#